data_AF-A0A535NBE9-F1
#
_entry.id   AF-A0A535NBE9-F1
#
_cell.length_a   1.000
_cell.length_b   1.000
_cell.length_c   1.000
_cell.angle_alpha   90.00
_cell.angle_beta   90.00
_cell.angle_gamma   90.00
#
_symmetry.space_group_name_H-M   'P 1'
#
loop_
_entity.id
_entity.type
_entity.pdbx_description
1 polymer ?
#
loop_
_entity_poly.entity_id
_entity_poly.type
_entity_poly.pdbx_seq_one_letter_code
_entity_poly.pdbx_strand_id
1 'polypeptide(L)'
;MVKKSGTGYLLVVLSAFLFAAGGNAVKVLFGRGYSPLVLAQLRIGFAFAWLLVILLAVRPRLLRVDRRELPALAVFGTIGLAGVQLSYYLTIARINIAVALLVQYLGLVAVTAFERYQRQQAVPAQVWGALA
;
A
#
# COMPACT_ATOMS: atom_id res chain seq x y z
N MET A 1 21.18 15.54 -3.02
CA MET A 1 20.94 16.52 -1.93
C MET A 1 19.56 16.26 -1.31
N VAL A 2 19.51 15.48 -0.22
CA VAL A 2 18.27 15.22 0.54
C VAL A 2 18.00 16.47 1.40
N LYS A 3 17.00 17.26 1.02
CA LYS A 3 16.70 18.56 1.65
C LYS A 3 15.74 18.34 2.85
N LYS A 4 16.24 18.58 4.07
CA LYS A 4 15.58 18.68 5.40
C LYS A 4 14.73 17.48 5.87
N SER A 5 15.39 16.60 6.62
CA SER A 5 14.88 15.41 7.33
C SER A 5 13.57 15.59 8.12
N GLY A 6 13.29 16.74 8.74
CA GLY A 6 12.17 16.88 9.68
C GLY A 6 10.79 16.67 9.04
N THR A 7 10.54 17.24 7.86
CA THR A 7 9.24 17.12 7.17
C THR A 7 9.01 15.70 6.66
N GLY A 8 10.06 15.02 6.20
CA GLY A 8 9.99 13.62 5.77
C GLY A 8 9.60 12.70 6.92
N TYR A 9 10.23 12.84 8.08
CA TYR A 9 9.88 12.06 9.27
C TYR A 9 8.44 12.34 9.73
N LEU A 10 8.02 13.60 9.74
CA LEU A 10 6.65 13.97 10.11
C LEU A 10 5.62 13.30 9.19
N LEU A 11 5.87 13.29 7.88
CA LEU A 11 4.99 12.63 6.90
C LEU A 11 4.93 11.11 7.10
N VAL A 12 6.04 10.48 7.47
CA VAL A 12 6.08 9.04 7.78
C VAL A 12 5.29 8.72 9.05
N VAL A 13 5.46 9.51 10.12
CA VAL A 13 4.71 9.32 11.36
C VAL A 13 3.21 9.55 11.12
N LEU A 14 2.87 10.60 10.37
CA LEU A 14 1.49 10.90 10.03
C LEU A 14 0.86 9.79 9.18
N SER A 15 1.59 9.27 8.20
CA SER A 15 1.08 8.18 7.35
C SER A 15 0.89 6.89 8.15
N ALA A 16 1.82 6.55 9.06
CA ALA A 16 1.69 5.42 9.96
C ALA A 16 0.47 5.56 10.88
N PHE A 17 0.27 6.76 11.44
CA PHE A 17 -0.88 7.06 12.28
C PHE A 17 -2.22 6.94 11.52
N LEU A 18 -2.31 7.55 10.34
CA LEU A 18 -3.49 7.47 9.48
C LEU A 18 -3.78 6.04 9.04
N PHE A 19 -2.73 5.26 8.77
CA PHE A 19 -2.87 3.84 8.43
C PHE A 19 -3.43 3.04 9.60
N ALA A 20 -2.87 3.20 10.81
CA ALA A 20 -3.35 2.52 12.01
C ALA A 20 -4.80 2.90 12.36
N ALA A 21 -5.13 4.20 12.30
CA ALA A 21 -6.49 4.68 12.56
C ALA A 21 -7.49 4.13 11.52
N GLY A 22 -7.14 4.18 10.23
CA GLY A 22 -7.99 3.70 9.15
C GLY A 22 -8.23 2.18 9.21
N GLY A 23 -7.21 1.38 9.51
CA GLY A 23 -7.34 -0.07 9.65
C GLY A 23 -8.27 -0.47 10.78
N ASN A 24 -8.17 0.18 11.94
CA ASN A 24 -9.06 -0.06 13.08
C ASN A 24 -10.50 0.37 12.78
N ALA A 25 -10.70 1.55 12.15
CA ALA A 25 -12.03 2.03 11.76
C ALA A 25 -12.74 1.02 10.83
N VAL A 26 -12.02 0.44 9.87
CA VAL A 26 -12.55 -0.58 8.96
C VAL A 26 -12.94 -1.86 9.70
N LYS A 27 -12.14 -2.30 10.68
CA LYS A 27 -12.48 -3.48 11.50
C LYS A 27 -13.74 -3.25 12.34
N VAL A 28 -13.94 -2.04 12.86
CA VAL A 28 -15.19 -1.67 13.55
C VAL A 28 -16.39 -1.73 12.59
N LEU A 29 -16.23 -1.25 11.35
CA LEU A 29 -17.28 -1.34 10.33
C LEU A 29 -17.60 -2.79 9.95
N PHE A 30 -16.61 -3.69 9.90
CA PHE A 30 -16.89 -5.12 9.73
C PHE A 30 -17.73 -5.70 10.87
N GLY A 31 -17.47 -5.28 12.11
CA GLY A 31 -18.30 -5.66 13.27
C GLY A 31 -19.75 -5.16 13.18
N ARG A 32 -20.02 -4.14 12.35
CA ARG A 32 -21.37 -3.64 12.04
C ARG A 32 -22.02 -4.29 10.82
N GLY A 33 -21.40 -5.33 10.26
CA GLY A 33 -21.94 -6.11 9.13
C GLY A 33 -21.61 -5.57 7.74
N TYR A 34 -20.74 -4.56 7.62
CA TYR A 34 -20.32 -4.05 6.31
C TYR A 34 -19.41 -5.07 5.58
N SER A 35 -19.66 -5.27 4.29
CA SER A 35 -18.89 -6.21 3.46
C SER A 35 -17.45 -5.72 3.25
N PRO A 36 -16.44 -6.60 3.44
CA PRO A 36 -15.04 -6.32 3.12
C PRO A 36 -14.82 -5.82 1.69
N LEU A 37 -15.59 -6.36 0.73
CA LEU A 37 -15.49 -6.00 -0.68
C LEU A 37 -15.90 -4.53 -0.91
N VAL A 38 -17.03 -4.12 -0.33
CA VAL A 38 -17.56 -2.76 -0.48
C VAL A 38 -16.61 -1.74 0.15
N LEU A 39 -16.05 -2.06 1.32
CA LEU A 39 -15.10 -1.16 2.00
C LEU A 39 -13.77 -1.05 1.24
N ALA A 40 -13.29 -2.14 0.62
CA ALA A 40 -12.12 -2.09 -0.24
C ALA A 40 -12.36 -1.25 -1.50
N GLN A 41 -13.53 -1.42 -2.13
CA GLN A 41 -13.95 -0.61 -3.28
C GLN A 41 -14.02 0.88 -2.93
N LEU A 42 -14.65 1.22 -1.80
CA LEU A 42 -14.73 2.60 -1.33
C LEU A 42 -13.34 3.20 -1.09
N ARG A 43 -12.42 2.45 -0.48
CA ARG A 43 -11.03 2.91 -0.26
C ARG A 43 -10.31 3.18 -1.57
N ILE A 44 -10.37 2.25 -2.51
CA ILE A 44 -9.70 2.38 -3.82
C ILE A 44 -10.33 3.51 -4.62
N GLY A 45 -11.66 3.61 -4.65
CA GLY A 45 -12.38 4.68 -5.33
C GLY A 45 -12.09 6.06 -4.74
N PHE A 46 -12.03 6.17 -3.41
CA PHE A 46 -11.64 7.40 -2.73
C PHE A 46 -10.19 7.79 -3.04
N ALA A 47 -9.26 6.84 -2.97
CA ALA A 47 -7.87 7.08 -3.33
C ALA A 47 -7.73 7.53 -4.79
N PHE A 48 -8.47 6.91 -5.71
CA PHE A 48 -8.52 7.29 -7.12
C PHE A 48 -9.04 8.71 -7.30
N ALA A 49 -10.19 9.06 -6.69
CA ALA A 49 -10.77 10.40 -6.79
C ALA A 49 -9.81 11.46 -6.25
N TRP A 50 -9.19 11.22 -5.09
CA TRP A 50 -8.19 12.12 -4.52
C TRP A 50 -6.97 12.30 -5.41
N LEU A 51 -6.40 11.20 -5.91
CA LEU A 51 -5.26 11.25 -6.79
C LEU A 51 -5.60 11.99 -8.10
N LEU A 52 -6.78 11.75 -8.65
CA LEU A 52 -7.30 12.42 -9.85
C LEU A 52 -7.40 13.94 -9.64
N VAL A 53 -8.02 14.39 -8.54
CA VAL A 53 -8.16 15.81 -8.22
C VAL A 53 -6.79 16.48 -8.04
N ILE A 54 -5.88 15.85 -7.29
CA ILE A 54 -4.52 16.38 -7.09
C ILE A 54 -3.77 16.45 -8.42
N LEU A 55 -3.86 15.42 -9.25
CA LEU A 55 -3.14 15.38 -10.52
C LEU A 55 -3.68 16.42 -11.49
N LEU A 56 -5.00 16.61 -11.55
CA LEU A 56 -5.63 17.68 -12.33
C LEU A 56 -5.17 19.07 -11.87
N ALA A 57 -5.07 19.30 -10.56
CA ALA A 57 -4.67 20.60 -10.00
C ALA A 57 -3.17 20.90 -10.16
N VAL A 58 -2.30 19.91 -9.99
CA VAL A 58 -0.84 20.13 -9.91
C VAL A 58 -0.13 19.80 -11.22
N ARG A 59 -0.48 18.69 -11.88
CA ARG A 59 0.21 18.20 -13.10
C ARG A 59 -0.74 17.45 -14.05
N PRO A 60 -1.67 18.14 -14.72
CA PRO A 60 -2.67 17.51 -15.58
C PRO A 60 -2.06 16.76 -16.77
N ARG A 61 -0.81 17.10 -17.16
CA ARG A 61 -0.10 16.42 -18.24
C ARG A 61 0.19 14.95 -17.95
N LEU A 62 0.32 14.56 -16.68
CA LEU A 62 0.57 13.17 -16.27
C LEU A 62 -0.66 12.27 -16.42
N LEU A 63 -1.84 12.82 -16.66
CA LEU A 63 -3.03 12.03 -17.02
C LEU A 63 -2.96 11.46 -18.45
N ARG A 64 -2.08 11.99 -19.29
CA ARG A 64 -1.87 11.48 -20.64
C ARG A 64 -0.94 10.28 -20.59
N VAL A 65 -1.53 9.11 -20.36
CA VAL A 65 -0.82 7.83 -20.34
C VAL A 65 -0.71 7.28 -21.76
N ASP A 66 0.46 6.77 -22.13
CA ASP A 66 0.64 6.07 -23.40
C ASP A 66 -0.10 4.73 -23.38
N ARG A 67 -0.73 4.34 -24.50
CA ARG A 67 -1.40 3.04 -24.61
C ARG A 67 -0.48 1.86 -24.33
N ARG A 68 0.83 2.03 -24.53
CA ARG A 68 1.85 1.02 -24.21
C ARG A 68 2.02 0.79 -22.71
N GLU A 69 1.69 1.76 -21.87
CA GLU A 69 1.80 1.67 -20.41
C GLU A 69 0.52 1.13 -19.76
N LEU A 70 -0.61 1.17 -20.48
CA LEU A 70 -1.90 0.68 -19.99
C LEU A 70 -1.88 -0.77 -19.49
N PRO A 71 -1.22 -1.74 -20.15
CA PRO A 71 -1.16 -3.11 -19.65
C PRO A 71 -0.43 -3.20 -18.31
N ALA A 72 0.68 -2.47 -18.16
CA ALA A 72 1.45 -2.44 -16.92
C ALA A 72 0.64 -1.78 -15.78
N LEU A 73 -0.05 -0.68 -16.08
CA LEU A 73 -0.97 -0.02 -15.14
C LEU A 73 -2.16 -0.90 -14.76
N ALA A 74 -2.71 -1.66 -15.71
CA ALA A 74 -3.81 -2.58 -15.45
C ALA A 74 -3.35 -3.72 -14.53
N VAL A 75 -2.19 -4.33 -14.80
CA VAL A 75 -1.60 -5.37 -13.94
C VAL A 75 -1.30 -4.81 -12.54
N PHE A 76 -0.68 -3.64 -12.46
CA PHE A 76 -0.38 -3.00 -11.18
C PHE A 76 -1.65 -2.66 -10.40
N GLY A 77 -2.65 -2.07 -11.05
CA GLY A 77 -3.91 -1.70 -10.41
C GLY A 77 -4.75 -2.90 -9.96
N THR A 78 -4.79 -3.96 -10.76
CA THR A 78 -5.61 -5.15 -10.47
C THR A 78 -4.92 -6.10 -9.50
N ILE A 79 -3.71 -6.56 -9.81
CA ILE A 79 -3.00 -7.56 -9.00
C ILE A 79 -2.31 -6.89 -7.82
N GLY A 80 -1.54 -5.82 -8.08
CA GLY A 80 -0.74 -5.15 -7.06
C GLY A 80 -1.57 -4.34 -6.07
N LEU A 81 -2.50 -3.52 -6.56
CA LEU A 81 -3.26 -2.60 -5.71
C LEU A 81 -4.55 -3.24 -5.20
N ALA A 82 -5.47 -3.62 -6.09
CA ALA A 82 -6.76 -4.17 -5.69
C ALA A 82 -6.63 -5.56 -5.06
N GLY A 83 -5.85 -6.46 -5.66
CA GLY A 83 -5.65 -7.83 -5.18
C GLY A 83 -5.06 -7.88 -3.77
N VAL A 84 -3.99 -7.12 -3.51
CA VAL A 84 -3.38 -7.02 -2.18
C VAL A 84 -4.33 -6.36 -1.18
N GLN A 85 -4.99 -5.27 -1.56
CA GLN A 85 -5.91 -4.55 -0.67
C GLN A 85 -7.11 -5.41 -0.27
N LEU A 86 -7.69 -6.16 -1.22
CA LEU A 86 -8.78 -7.10 -0.97
C LEU A 86 -8.31 -8.26 -0.10
N SER A 87 -7.16 -8.85 -0.40
CA SER A 87 -6.58 -9.93 0.41
C SER A 87 -6.38 -9.49 1.86
N TYR A 88 -5.85 -8.29 2.07
CA TYR A 88 -5.73 -7.70 3.40
C TYR A 88 -7.09 -7.57 4.08
N TYR A 89 -8.12 -6.99 3.42
CA TYR A 89 -9.46 -6.80 4.02
C TYR A 89 -10.17 -8.11 4.33
N LEU A 90 -10.06 -9.12 3.47
CA LEU A 90 -10.57 -10.46 3.74
C LEU A 90 -9.87 -11.11 4.93
N THR A 91 -8.58 -10.85 5.12
CA THR A 91 -7.79 -11.37 6.23
C THR A 91 -8.17 -10.68 7.53
N ILE A 92 -8.15 -9.34 7.55
CA ILE A 92 -8.52 -8.58 8.75
C ILE A 92 -10.01 -8.68 9.07
N ALA A 93 -10.87 -9.16 8.17
CA ALA A 93 -12.23 -9.56 8.54
C ALA A 93 -12.22 -10.79 9.47
N ARG A 94 -11.34 -11.77 9.19
CA ARG A 94 -11.29 -13.08 9.88
C ARG A 94 -10.41 -13.09 11.12
N ILE A 95 -9.29 -12.38 11.11
CA ILE A 95 -8.29 -12.40 12.19
C ILE A 95 -8.04 -10.98 12.75
N ASN A 96 -7.22 -10.91 13.81
CA ASN A 96 -6.77 -9.65 14.38
C ASN A 96 -5.84 -8.93 13.38
N ILE A 97 -5.97 -7.60 13.30
CA ILE A 97 -5.17 -6.72 12.43
C ILE A 97 -3.66 -6.92 12.68
N ALA A 98 -3.22 -7.07 13.93
CA ALA A 98 -1.82 -7.26 14.28
C ALA A 98 -1.24 -8.54 13.65
N VAL A 99 -1.98 -9.65 13.71
CA VAL A 99 -1.56 -10.93 13.11
C VAL A 99 -1.55 -10.83 11.59
N ALA A 100 -2.55 -10.17 11.00
CA ALA A 100 -2.60 -9.93 9.56
C ALA A 100 -1.39 -9.11 9.07
N LEU A 101 -1.00 -8.07 9.83
CA LEU A 101 0.17 -7.26 9.50
C LEU A 101 1.47 -8.05 9.65
N LEU A 102 1.61 -8.90 10.67
CA LEU A 102 2.77 -9.78 10.82
C LEU A 102 2.96 -10.64 9.56
N VAL A 103 1.88 -11.30 9.10
CA VAL A 103 1.92 -12.10 7.88
C VAL A 103 2.20 -11.24 6.64
N GLN A 104 1.63 -10.04 6.57
CA GLN A 104 1.85 -9.13 5.45
C GLN A 104 3.30 -8.63 5.38
N TYR A 105 3.94 -8.40 6.53
CA TYR A 105 5.34 -7.97 6.60
C TYR A 105 6.34 -9.07 6.22
N LEU A 106 5.98 -10.35 6.34
CA LEU A 106 6.76 -11.43 5.72
C LEU A 106 6.88 -11.25 4.20
N GLY A 107 5.91 -10.59 3.57
CA GLY A 107 5.97 -10.20 2.17
C GLY A 107 7.17 -9.30 1.85
N LEU A 108 7.55 -8.38 2.75
CA LEU A 108 8.75 -7.56 2.55
C LEU A 108 10.01 -8.43 2.54
N VAL A 109 10.10 -9.40 3.44
CA VAL A 109 11.22 -10.36 3.49
C VAL A 109 11.27 -11.20 2.21
N ALA A 110 10.12 -11.64 1.72
CA ALA A 110 10.04 -12.38 0.46
C ALA A 110 10.49 -11.53 -0.74
N VAL A 111 10.08 -10.25 -0.80
CA VAL A 111 10.50 -9.32 -1.86
C VAL A 111 12.00 -9.07 -1.80
N THR A 112 12.58 -8.82 -0.62
CA THR A 112 14.03 -8.60 -0.49
C THR A 112 14.85 -9.85 -0.81
N ALA A 113 14.37 -11.03 -0.42
CA ALA A 113 14.97 -12.30 -0.81
C ALA A 113 14.91 -12.54 -2.32
N PHE A 114 13.77 -12.23 -2.94
CA PHE A 114 13.60 -12.33 -4.39
C PHE A 114 14.48 -11.35 -5.15
N GLU A 115 14.59 -10.09 -4.71
CA GLU A 115 15.51 -9.11 -5.32
C GLU A 115 16.96 -9.56 -5.22
N ARG A 116 17.38 -10.10 -4.06
CA ARG A 116 18.72 -10.68 -3.90
C ARG A 116 18.96 -11.85 -4.86
N TYR A 117 17.99 -12.75 -4.98
CA TYR A 117 18.12 -13.97 -5.79
C TYR A 117 18.09 -13.66 -7.30
N GLN A 118 17.22 -12.74 -7.72
CA GLN A 118 16.96 -12.48 -9.15
C GLN A 118 17.80 -11.34 -9.74
N ARG A 119 18.15 -10.32 -8.95
CA ARG A 119 18.89 -9.13 -9.43
C ARG A 119 20.35 -9.08 -8.98
N GLN A 120 20.84 -10.05 -8.20
CA GLN A 120 22.20 -10.09 -7.62
C GLN A 120 22.65 -8.75 -6.99
N GLN A 121 21.70 -7.91 -6.56
CA GLN A 121 22.03 -6.68 -5.87
C GLN A 121 22.50 -7.03 -4.46
N ALA A 122 23.68 -6.57 -4.08
CA ALA A 122 24.27 -6.81 -2.78
C ALA A 122 23.42 -6.10 -1.71
N VAL A 123 22.44 -6.81 -1.15
CA VAL A 123 21.62 -6.32 -0.04
C VAL A 123 22.53 -6.22 1.20
N PRO A 124 22.82 -5.02 1.72
CA PRO A 124 23.71 -4.85 2.86
C PRO A 124 23.16 -5.59 4.10
N ALA A 125 24.04 -6.13 4.94
CA ALA A 125 23.66 -6.84 6.18
C ALA A 125 22.76 -6.00 7.11
N GLN A 126 22.87 -4.67 7.04
CA GLN A 126 22.00 -3.73 7.76
C GLN A 126 20.53 -3.79 7.32
N VAL A 127 20.25 -4.12 6.06
CA VAL A 127 18.86 -4.29 5.58
C VAL A 127 18.25 -5.56 6.13
N TRP A 128 19.06 -6.63 6.27
CA TRP A 128 18.64 -7.86 6.93
C TRP A 128 18.35 -7.62 8.42
N GLY A 129 19.20 -6.85 9.11
CA GLY A 129 18.99 -6.47 10.51
C GLY A 129 17.80 -5.52 10.74
N ALA A 130 17.38 -4.76 9.72
CA ALA A 130 16.18 -3.91 9.79
C ALA A 130 14.87 -4.67 9.48
N LEU A 131 14.98 -5.89 8.91
CA LEU A 131 13.85 -6.76 8.56
C LEU A 131 13.60 -7.88 9.58
N ALA A 132 14.57 -8.15 10.46
CA ALA A 132 14.48 -9.11 11.57
C ALA A 132 13.92 -8.44 12.82
#